data_AF-A0A1I7G8T6-F1
#
_entry.id   AF-A0A1I7G8T6-F1
#
_cell.length_a   1.000
_cell.length_b   1.000
_cell.length_c   1.000
_cell.angle_alpha   90.00
_cell.angle_beta   90.00
_cell.angle_gamma   90.00
#
_symmetry.space_group_name_H-M   'P 1'
#
loop_
_entity.id
_entity.type
_entity.pdbx_description
1 polymer ?
#
loop_
_entity_poly.entity_id
_entity_poly.type
_entity_poly.pdbx_seq_one_letter_code
_entity_poly.pdbx_strand_id
1 'polypeptide(L)'
;MLIIATLLIIVPSKFGFKGNSGSKTKDTEVVLFKGKASASGSWDPWGTLTEIKDFHASDFSKPFTIEVKYEGEKAPYVIFISSSGGNTWGQVEPSYVSKGIAYYTYEACTMAYGEDFSSLNEIDIKPGGSDVTITKVSVIPKENEDIKVNYEGLAGNIVNNINVGWNLGGSLDAHGDWIQSKTDGKPESFETAWNNPVTTKAIIDKIKASGFNAIRIPITWGQHIGNEDSGYKIDEAWLNRVKEVVDYAMDNNLYTIINMHNDTGKDGWLVALDDSVNKNSDKFKAVWSQISEEFKDYNNNLLFEGFNEMLDSKNNWHNPEKEAIDAVNKFNQMFVDTVRETGGNNAERCLVVNTYGASTDGDVLDGFVMPDDTAKNSLIVEVHFYVPYSYANVIGSEDTTQTSFKDNGGKVKIDGALMNLYNHFTSKGIPVIIGEMAAANKNNLDDRVEYTKYVVEQSKKYGIKCFWWDNGGKFEADSKYGYYTGMGLLNRYNLTFQYPEIVEALAGNNPN
;
A
#
# COMPACT_ATOMS: atom_id res chain seq x y z
N MET A 1 -45.81 10.86 62.29
CA MET A 1 -45.83 10.43 60.87
C MET A 1 -44.99 11.44 60.12
N LEU A 2 -43.89 10.94 59.54
CA LEU A 2 -42.93 11.52 58.60
C LEU A 2 -42.18 12.83 58.92
N ILE A 3 -40.86 12.68 58.76
CA ILE A 3 -39.74 13.58 58.97
C ILE A 3 -39.44 14.34 57.68
N ILE A 4 -39.10 15.63 57.84
CA ILE A 4 -38.63 16.56 56.81
C ILE A 4 -37.19 16.21 56.43
N ALA A 5 -36.88 16.13 55.14
CA ALA A 5 -35.51 16.16 54.62
C ALA A 5 -35.43 16.88 53.26
N THR A 6 -34.94 18.12 53.35
CA THR A 6 -33.94 18.82 52.52
C THR A 6 -33.79 18.49 51.03
N LEU A 7 -33.99 19.54 50.22
CA LEU A 7 -33.60 19.70 48.81
C LEU A 7 -32.08 19.59 48.60
N LEU A 8 -31.67 18.89 47.55
CA LEU A 8 -30.38 19.07 46.89
C LEU A 8 -30.60 19.13 45.36
N ILE A 9 -30.09 20.21 44.76
CA ILE A 9 -30.21 20.55 43.35
C ILE A 9 -29.11 19.80 42.57
N ILE A 10 -29.49 19.08 41.52
CA ILE A 10 -28.61 18.71 40.41
C ILE A 10 -29.30 19.13 39.11
N VAL A 11 -28.64 20.01 38.38
CA VAL A 11 -29.01 20.49 37.04
C VAL A 11 -28.46 19.50 36.01
N PRO A 12 -29.27 18.95 35.07
CA PRO A 12 -28.74 18.21 33.94
C PRO A 12 -28.48 19.17 32.77
N SER A 13 -27.23 19.26 32.32
CA SER A 13 -26.85 19.93 31.07
C SER A 13 -27.24 19.06 29.86
N LYS A 14 -28.21 19.54 29.09
CA LYS A 14 -28.51 19.09 27.72
C LYS A 14 -27.83 20.03 26.72
N PHE A 15 -26.95 19.51 25.88
CA PHE A 15 -26.67 19.94 24.50
C PHE A 15 -26.06 18.70 23.82
N GLY A 16 -26.56 18.11 22.74
CA GLY A 16 -27.47 18.58 21.69
C GLY A 16 -26.82 18.34 20.33
N PHE A 17 -26.46 17.09 20.00
CA PHE A 17 -26.03 16.72 18.65
C PHE A 17 -27.25 16.80 17.71
N LYS A 18 -27.27 17.81 16.84
CA LYS A 18 -28.17 17.82 15.68
C LYS A 18 -27.67 16.76 14.70
N GLY A 19 -28.35 15.61 14.69
CA GLY A 19 -28.32 14.69 13.58
C GLY A 19 -28.83 15.41 12.34
N ASN A 20 -27.99 15.50 11.30
CA ASN A 20 -28.46 15.90 9.99
C ASN A 20 -28.88 14.62 9.25
N SER A 21 -30.18 14.32 9.35
CA SER A 21 -30.86 13.30 8.57
C SER A 21 -30.91 13.72 7.11
N GLY A 22 -29.92 13.27 6.35
CA GLY A 22 -29.95 13.20 4.89
C GLY A 22 -30.06 11.75 4.46
N SER A 23 -31.25 11.15 4.64
CA SER A 23 -31.60 9.86 4.06
C SER A 23 -31.65 10.01 2.54
N LYS A 24 -30.52 9.77 1.86
CA LYS A 24 -30.55 9.34 0.45
C LYS A 24 -30.93 7.86 0.44
N THR A 25 -31.98 7.54 -0.29
CA THR A 25 -32.46 6.18 -0.54
C THR A 25 -31.31 5.32 -1.07
N LYS A 26 -30.96 4.23 -0.37
CA LYS A 26 -30.09 3.18 -0.93
C LYS A 26 -30.76 2.66 -2.20
N ASP A 27 -30.11 2.81 -3.34
CA ASP A 27 -30.42 1.97 -4.50
C ASP A 27 -30.31 0.52 -4.03
N THR A 28 -31.45 -0.15 -4.08
CA THR A 28 -31.69 -1.38 -3.31
C THR A 28 -30.91 -2.51 -3.93
N GLU A 29 -29.94 -3.03 -3.19
CA GLU A 29 -29.28 -4.31 -3.43
C GLU A 29 -30.24 -5.33 -4.08
N VAL A 30 -29.87 -5.83 -5.27
CA VAL A 30 -30.59 -6.90 -5.96
C VAL A 30 -29.94 -8.22 -5.57
N VAL A 31 -30.62 -9.00 -4.73
CA VAL A 31 -30.12 -10.31 -4.29
C VAL A 31 -30.41 -11.34 -5.37
N LEU A 32 -29.37 -11.81 -6.04
CA LEU A 32 -29.44 -12.83 -7.10
C LEU A 32 -29.49 -14.25 -6.52
N PHE A 33 -28.79 -14.49 -5.41
CA PHE A 33 -28.75 -15.77 -4.73
C PHE A 33 -28.65 -15.57 -3.22
N LYS A 34 -29.38 -16.40 -2.47
CA LYS A 34 -29.26 -16.51 -1.01
C LYS A 34 -29.49 -17.96 -0.60
N GLY A 35 -28.47 -18.59 -0.04
CA GLY A 35 -28.51 -20.01 0.26
C GLY A 35 -27.14 -20.49 0.75
N LYS A 36 -26.87 -21.78 0.63
CA LYS A 36 -25.53 -22.34 0.82
C LYS A 36 -25.22 -23.23 -0.38
N ALA A 37 -24.15 -22.91 -1.10
CA ALA A 37 -23.61 -23.74 -2.16
C ALA A 37 -22.12 -23.93 -1.93
N SER A 38 -21.65 -25.18 -2.00
CA SER A 38 -20.27 -25.54 -1.66
C SER A 38 -19.67 -26.43 -2.75
N ALA A 39 -18.39 -26.26 -3.00
CA ALA A 39 -17.59 -27.18 -3.79
C ALA A 39 -16.40 -27.64 -2.93
N SER A 40 -16.11 -28.94 -2.95
CA SER A 40 -14.96 -29.51 -2.26
C SER A 40 -14.28 -30.58 -3.11
N GLY A 41 -12.96 -30.68 -3.02
CA GLY A 41 -12.19 -31.83 -3.50
C GLY A 41 -12.21 -32.11 -5.01
N SER A 42 -12.62 -31.15 -5.84
CA SER A 42 -12.70 -31.32 -7.29
C SER A 42 -12.00 -30.15 -7.98
N TRP A 43 -10.78 -30.39 -8.46
CA TRP A 43 -10.00 -29.52 -9.33
C TRP A 43 -10.62 -29.33 -10.72
N ASP A 44 -11.92 -29.56 -10.85
CA ASP A 44 -12.66 -29.23 -12.05
C ASP A 44 -13.02 -27.73 -11.99
N PRO A 45 -12.29 -26.84 -12.69
CA PRO A 45 -12.63 -25.42 -12.75
C PRO A 45 -14.00 -25.18 -13.39
N TRP A 46 -14.65 -26.21 -13.95
CA TRP A 46 -15.95 -26.12 -14.59
C TRP A 46 -17.13 -26.41 -13.66
N GLY A 47 -16.92 -26.91 -12.44
CA GLY A 47 -18.00 -27.11 -11.47
C GLY A 47 -18.73 -25.80 -11.16
N THR A 48 -20.06 -25.77 -11.28
CA THR A 48 -20.87 -24.60 -10.94
C THR A 48 -21.36 -24.70 -9.49
N LEU A 49 -21.06 -23.70 -8.66
CA LEU A 49 -21.59 -23.60 -7.29
C LEU A 49 -23.09 -23.30 -7.32
N THR A 50 -23.47 -22.31 -8.12
CA THR A 50 -24.87 -21.98 -8.39
C THR A 50 -25.01 -21.39 -9.78
N GLU A 51 -26.06 -21.83 -10.48
CA GLU A 51 -26.55 -21.20 -11.71
C GLU A 51 -27.64 -20.20 -11.32
N ILE A 52 -27.57 -18.98 -11.84
CA ILE A 52 -28.54 -17.92 -11.56
C ILE A 52 -29.17 -17.52 -12.89
N LYS A 53 -30.48 -17.77 -13.03
CA LYS A 53 -31.29 -17.48 -14.22
C LYS A 53 -32.46 -16.53 -13.94
N ASP A 54 -32.79 -16.33 -12.66
CA ASP A 54 -33.89 -15.49 -12.22
C ASP A 54 -33.37 -14.09 -11.85
N PHE A 55 -33.09 -13.28 -12.89
CA PHE A 55 -32.69 -11.88 -12.78
C PHE A 55 -33.20 -11.11 -14.00
N HIS A 56 -33.18 -9.78 -13.93
CA HIS A 56 -33.52 -8.94 -15.07
C HIS A 56 -32.24 -8.38 -15.68
N ALA A 57 -32.06 -8.46 -17.00
CA ALA A 57 -30.90 -7.84 -17.68
C ALA A 57 -30.78 -6.32 -17.40
N SER A 58 -31.92 -5.66 -17.08
CA SER A 58 -31.94 -4.27 -16.63
C SER A 58 -31.18 -4.01 -15.33
N ASP A 59 -30.94 -5.03 -14.50
CA ASP A 59 -30.15 -4.94 -13.27
C ASP A 59 -28.67 -4.60 -13.58
N PHE A 60 -28.25 -4.81 -14.84
CA PHE A 60 -26.91 -4.55 -15.37
C PHE A 60 -26.87 -3.35 -16.34
N SER A 61 -27.93 -2.54 -16.38
CA SER A 61 -28.08 -1.41 -17.32
C SER A 61 -27.39 -0.10 -16.88
N LYS A 62 -26.86 -0.07 -15.66
CA LYS A 62 -26.08 1.03 -15.08
C LYS A 62 -24.78 0.46 -14.51
N PRO A 63 -23.75 1.27 -14.21
CA PRO A 63 -22.61 0.79 -13.43
C PRO A 63 -23.06 0.04 -12.18
N PHE A 64 -22.42 -1.08 -11.89
CA PHE A 64 -22.80 -1.95 -10.78
C PHE A 64 -21.56 -2.58 -10.12
N THR A 65 -21.76 -3.25 -8.99
CA THR A 65 -20.78 -4.16 -8.41
C THR A 65 -21.48 -5.46 -8.06
N ILE A 66 -20.93 -6.59 -8.48
CA ILE A 66 -21.36 -7.88 -7.97
C ILE A 66 -20.62 -8.15 -6.67
N GLU A 67 -21.34 -8.58 -5.64
CA GLU A 67 -20.79 -9.04 -4.38
C GLU A 67 -21.08 -10.53 -4.22
N VAL A 68 -20.04 -11.33 -4.00
CA VAL A 68 -20.17 -12.75 -3.68
C VAL A 68 -19.63 -12.99 -2.27
N LYS A 69 -20.53 -13.27 -1.33
CA LYS A 69 -20.15 -13.63 0.04
C LYS A 69 -19.74 -15.09 0.10
N TYR A 70 -18.52 -15.37 0.54
CA TYR A 70 -17.94 -16.70 0.52
C TYR A 70 -17.09 -17.02 1.76
N GLU A 71 -16.87 -18.31 1.98
CA GLU A 71 -15.92 -18.90 2.92
C GLU A 71 -15.02 -19.86 2.13
N GLY A 72 -13.71 -19.66 2.17
CA GLY A 72 -12.74 -20.46 1.42
C GLY A 72 -11.42 -19.71 1.24
N GLU A 73 -10.40 -20.42 0.79
CA GLU A 73 -9.06 -19.84 0.58
C GLU A 73 -9.01 -18.94 -0.66
N LYS A 74 -9.68 -19.35 -1.75
CA LYS A 74 -9.75 -18.58 -2.99
C LYS A 74 -11.16 -18.06 -3.24
N ALA A 75 -11.23 -16.80 -3.63
CA ALA A 75 -12.46 -16.19 -4.09
C ALA A 75 -13.01 -16.93 -5.32
N PRO A 76 -14.35 -17.04 -5.45
CA PRO A 76 -14.97 -17.63 -6.63
C PRO A 76 -14.74 -16.79 -7.89
N TYR A 77 -15.15 -17.31 -9.04
CA TYR A 77 -15.29 -16.55 -10.29
C TYR A 77 -16.77 -16.27 -10.57
N VAL A 78 -17.04 -15.16 -11.26
CA VAL A 78 -18.34 -14.87 -11.88
C VAL A 78 -18.24 -15.17 -13.37
N ILE A 79 -19.17 -15.95 -13.91
CA ILE A 79 -19.27 -16.24 -15.34
C ILE A 79 -20.58 -15.67 -15.86
N PHE A 80 -20.50 -14.84 -16.88
CA PHE A 80 -21.64 -14.35 -17.64
C PHE A 80 -21.87 -15.23 -18.87
N ILE A 81 -23.12 -15.63 -19.11
CA ILE A 81 -23.51 -16.52 -20.21
C ILE A 81 -24.72 -15.94 -20.95
N SER A 82 -24.66 -15.97 -22.29
CA SER A 82 -25.82 -15.73 -23.13
C SER A 82 -26.06 -16.85 -24.15
N SER A 83 -27.26 -17.43 -24.08
CA SER A 83 -27.83 -18.32 -25.09
C SER A 83 -28.66 -17.62 -26.19
N SER A 84 -28.84 -16.28 -26.12
CA SER A 84 -29.77 -15.53 -26.97
C SER A 84 -29.09 -14.62 -28.02
N GLY A 85 -27.75 -14.62 -28.08
CA GLY A 85 -26.94 -13.85 -29.03
C GLY A 85 -26.10 -12.76 -28.35
N GLY A 86 -25.37 -11.95 -29.14
CA GLY A 86 -24.42 -10.97 -28.59
C GLY A 86 -23.16 -11.62 -28.01
N ASN A 87 -22.64 -11.09 -26.91
CA ASN A 87 -21.52 -11.71 -26.20
C ASN A 87 -22.00 -12.95 -25.45
N THR A 88 -21.46 -14.11 -25.82
CA THR A 88 -21.99 -15.39 -25.36
C THR A 88 -21.41 -15.87 -24.04
N TRP A 89 -20.22 -15.39 -23.66
CA TRP A 89 -19.51 -15.86 -22.49
C TRP A 89 -18.46 -14.84 -22.00
N GLY A 90 -18.29 -14.71 -20.69
CA GLY A 90 -17.21 -13.93 -20.08
C GLY A 90 -16.92 -14.37 -18.65
N GLN A 91 -15.65 -14.60 -18.30
CA GLN A 91 -15.21 -14.92 -16.94
C GLN A 91 -14.61 -13.69 -16.28
N VAL A 92 -15.07 -13.39 -15.07
CA VAL A 92 -14.64 -12.24 -14.28
C VAL A 92 -13.88 -12.74 -13.04
N GLU A 93 -12.64 -12.29 -12.90
CA GLU A 93 -11.88 -12.39 -11.66
C GLU A 93 -12.36 -11.33 -10.65
N PRO A 94 -12.30 -11.59 -9.34
CA PRO A 94 -12.59 -10.56 -8.35
C PRO A 94 -11.63 -9.39 -8.49
N SER A 95 -12.17 -8.17 -8.45
CA SER A 95 -11.37 -6.94 -8.47
C SER A 95 -10.63 -6.75 -7.15
N TYR A 96 -11.27 -7.08 -6.03
CA TYR A 96 -10.68 -7.16 -4.70
C TYR A 96 -11.56 -8.03 -3.78
N VAL A 97 -11.03 -8.39 -2.62
CA VAL A 97 -11.72 -9.15 -1.57
C VAL A 97 -11.63 -8.37 -0.26
N SER A 98 -12.70 -8.36 0.53
CA SER A 98 -12.70 -7.82 1.89
C SER A 98 -13.84 -8.45 2.71
N LYS A 99 -13.57 -8.80 3.96
CA LYS A 99 -14.51 -9.39 4.94
C LYS A 99 -15.26 -10.62 4.42
N GLY A 100 -14.57 -11.49 3.70
CA GLY A 100 -15.18 -12.68 3.08
C GLY A 100 -16.18 -12.37 1.97
N ILE A 101 -16.02 -11.21 1.32
CA ILE A 101 -16.81 -10.81 0.14
C ILE A 101 -15.84 -10.55 -1.01
N ALA A 102 -16.08 -11.23 -2.14
CA ALA A 102 -15.41 -10.96 -3.40
C ALA A 102 -16.23 -9.92 -4.19
N TYR A 103 -15.56 -8.86 -4.65
CA TYR A 103 -16.18 -7.75 -5.36
C TYR A 103 -15.78 -7.78 -6.84
N TYR A 104 -16.75 -7.65 -7.74
CA TYR A 104 -16.53 -7.60 -9.19
C TYR A 104 -17.09 -6.28 -9.70
N THR A 105 -16.20 -5.35 -10.05
CA THR A 105 -16.60 -4.01 -10.50
C THR A 105 -17.22 -4.05 -11.89
N TYR A 106 -17.95 -2.99 -12.24
CA TYR A 106 -18.50 -2.80 -13.58
C TYR A 106 -17.42 -2.87 -14.65
N GLU A 107 -16.27 -2.26 -14.41
CA GLU A 107 -15.12 -2.26 -15.32
C GLU A 107 -14.58 -3.68 -15.52
N ALA A 108 -14.52 -4.50 -14.45
CA ALA A 108 -14.12 -5.90 -14.56
C ALA A 108 -15.12 -6.72 -15.38
N CYS A 109 -16.41 -6.52 -15.11
CA CYS A 109 -17.49 -7.22 -15.79
C CYS A 109 -17.52 -6.86 -17.28
N THR A 110 -17.40 -5.58 -17.62
CA THR A 110 -17.42 -5.08 -19.00
C THR A 110 -16.16 -5.45 -19.78
N MET A 111 -14.99 -5.48 -19.14
CA MET A 111 -13.77 -5.95 -19.78
C MET A 111 -13.85 -7.45 -20.13
N ALA A 112 -14.51 -8.25 -19.30
CA ALA A 112 -14.65 -9.69 -19.51
C ALA A 112 -15.80 -10.07 -20.46
N TYR A 113 -16.94 -9.36 -20.39
CA TYR A 113 -18.17 -9.73 -21.10
C TYR A 113 -18.63 -8.71 -22.14
N GLY A 114 -18.08 -7.50 -22.16
CA GLY A 114 -18.53 -6.36 -22.96
C GLY A 114 -19.52 -5.45 -22.24
N GLU A 115 -19.82 -4.30 -22.84
CA GLU A 115 -20.67 -3.25 -22.25
C GLU A 115 -22.18 -3.54 -22.35
N ASP A 116 -22.59 -4.43 -23.28
CA ASP A 116 -23.99 -4.76 -23.53
C ASP A 116 -24.41 -6.06 -22.83
N PHE A 117 -25.11 -5.92 -21.71
CA PHE A 117 -25.69 -7.03 -20.95
C PHE A 117 -27.13 -7.37 -21.37
N SER A 118 -27.69 -6.76 -22.41
CA SER A 118 -29.10 -6.94 -22.79
C SER A 118 -29.46 -8.38 -23.19
N SER A 119 -28.48 -9.16 -23.66
CA SER A 119 -28.66 -10.57 -24.00
C SER A 119 -28.29 -11.54 -22.87
N LEU A 120 -27.81 -11.05 -21.71
CA LEU A 120 -27.40 -11.88 -20.59
C LEU A 120 -28.61 -12.67 -20.06
N ASN A 121 -28.47 -13.99 -19.93
CA ASN A 121 -29.55 -14.87 -19.44
C ASN A 121 -29.12 -15.86 -18.35
N GLU A 122 -27.82 -15.98 -18.07
CA GLU A 122 -27.32 -16.85 -17.01
C GLU A 122 -26.04 -16.26 -16.39
N ILE A 123 -25.95 -16.38 -15.06
CA ILE A 123 -24.77 -16.05 -14.27
C ILE A 123 -24.39 -17.28 -13.46
N ASP A 124 -23.19 -17.81 -13.68
CA ASP A 124 -22.65 -18.90 -12.89
C ASP A 124 -21.63 -18.36 -11.88
N ILE A 125 -21.71 -18.86 -10.65
CA ILE A 125 -20.61 -18.73 -9.69
C ILE A 125 -19.81 -20.02 -9.71
N LYS A 126 -18.51 -19.91 -9.97
CA LYS A 126 -17.60 -21.06 -10.03
C LYS A 126 -16.52 -21.01 -8.95
N PRO A 127 -16.01 -22.16 -8.47
CA PRO A 127 -14.92 -22.19 -7.50
C PRO A 127 -13.64 -21.55 -8.03
N GLY A 128 -12.88 -20.89 -7.15
CA GLY A 128 -11.57 -20.30 -7.46
C GLY A 128 -10.42 -21.31 -7.58
N GLY A 129 -10.71 -22.61 -7.64
CA GLY A 129 -9.69 -23.68 -7.56
C GLY A 129 -9.25 -24.01 -6.13
N SER A 130 -10.12 -23.81 -5.15
CA SER A 130 -10.01 -24.33 -3.77
C SER A 130 -11.40 -24.76 -3.28
N ASP A 131 -11.44 -25.43 -2.14
CA ASP A 131 -12.70 -25.62 -1.40
C ASP A 131 -13.30 -24.24 -1.08
N VAL A 132 -14.60 -24.09 -1.35
CA VAL A 132 -15.30 -22.82 -1.19
C VAL A 132 -16.79 -23.04 -0.93
N THR A 133 -17.37 -22.17 -0.11
CA THR A 133 -18.80 -22.09 0.14
C THR A 133 -19.28 -20.67 -0.10
N ILE A 134 -20.30 -20.47 -0.93
CA ILE A 134 -20.96 -19.18 -1.09
C ILE A 134 -22.27 -19.15 -0.31
N THR A 135 -22.61 -17.95 0.21
CA THR A 135 -23.86 -17.75 0.98
C THR A 135 -24.79 -16.70 0.41
N LYS A 136 -24.26 -15.78 -0.42
CA LYS A 136 -25.03 -14.72 -1.04
C LYS A 136 -24.34 -14.23 -2.32
N VAL A 137 -25.14 -13.93 -3.34
CA VAL A 137 -24.72 -13.17 -4.52
C VAL A 137 -25.67 -12.00 -4.66
N SER A 138 -25.12 -10.81 -4.82
CA SER A 138 -25.89 -9.59 -4.99
C SER A 138 -25.31 -8.73 -6.10
N VAL A 139 -26.18 -7.96 -6.77
CA VAL A 139 -25.80 -6.84 -7.63
C VAL A 139 -26.15 -5.56 -6.89
N ILE A 140 -25.18 -4.65 -6.79
CA ILE A 140 -25.36 -3.33 -6.22
C ILE A 140 -25.23 -2.32 -7.35
N PRO A 141 -26.35 -1.73 -7.82
CA PRO A 141 -26.29 -0.59 -8.73
C PRO A 141 -25.45 0.53 -8.10
N LYS A 142 -24.59 1.14 -8.91
CA LYS A 142 -23.78 2.29 -8.54
C LYS A 142 -24.33 3.50 -9.27
N GLU A 143 -24.62 4.56 -8.52
CA GLU A 143 -24.70 5.89 -9.14
C GLU A 143 -23.28 6.39 -9.43
N ASN A 144 -23.17 7.27 -10.42
CA ASN A 144 -21.95 8.06 -10.60
C ASN A 144 -21.86 9.07 -9.44
N GLU A 145 -21.43 8.61 -8.27
CA GLU A 145 -21.09 9.50 -7.17
C GLU A 145 -19.68 10.04 -7.37
N ASP A 146 -19.53 11.37 -7.22
CA ASP A 146 -18.21 11.98 -7.21
C ASP A 146 -17.38 11.40 -6.06
N ILE A 147 -16.15 10.94 -6.37
CA ILE A 147 -15.19 10.53 -5.35
C ILE A 147 -14.89 11.73 -4.45
N LYS A 148 -15.05 11.55 -3.13
CA LYS A 148 -14.80 12.59 -2.14
C LYS A 148 -13.67 12.18 -1.22
N VAL A 149 -12.62 12.98 -1.23
CA VAL A 149 -11.49 12.86 -0.31
C VAL A 149 -11.41 14.14 0.50
N ASN A 150 -11.60 14.02 1.81
CA ASN A 150 -11.57 15.14 2.73
C ASN A 150 -10.49 14.87 3.78
N TYR A 151 -9.25 15.23 3.44
CA TYR A 151 -8.17 15.16 4.40
C TYR A 151 -8.13 16.41 5.27
N GLU A 152 -7.84 16.21 6.55
CA GLU A 152 -7.70 17.27 7.55
C GLU A 152 -6.35 17.15 8.27
N GLY A 153 -5.98 18.22 8.98
CA GLY A 153 -4.79 18.23 9.83
C GLY A 153 -3.47 18.18 9.06
N LEU A 154 -2.39 17.92 9.80
CA LEU A 154 -1.03 17.98 9.27
C LEU A 154 -0.80 16.92 8.19
N ALA A 155 -1.16 15.66 8.48
CA ALA A 155 -1.00 14.56 7.53
C ALA A 155 -1.76 14.82 6.24
N GLY A 156 -3.01 15.29 6.34
CA GLY A 156 -3.82 15.64 5.19
C GLY A 156 -3.23 16.76 4.33
N ASN A 157 -2.73 17.81 4.98
CA ASN A 157 -2.05 18.92 4.28
C ASN A 157 -0.78 18.46 3.57
N ILE A 158 0.03 17.62 4.22
CA ILE A 158 1.25 17.06 3.62
C ILE A 158 0.89 16.24 2.38
N VAL A 159 -0.02 15.27 2.50
CA VAL A 159 -0.41 14.41 1.36
C VAL A 159 -1.00 15.24 0.22
N ASN A 160 -1.84 16.23 0.50
CA ASN A 160 -2.37 17.13 -0.53
C ASN A 160 -1.29 17.92 -1.27
N ASN A 161 -0.22 18.32 -0.56
CA ASN A 161 0.87 19.11 -1.11
C ASN A 161 1.93 18.27 -1.83
N ILE A 162 2.04 16.98 -1.54
CA ILE A 162 2.91 16.07 -2.32
C ILE A 162 2.34 15.98 -3.75
N ASN A 163 3.21 16.16 -4.76
CA ASN A 163 2.85 15.87 -6.14
C ASN A 163 3.16 14.41 -6.49
N VAL A 164 4.41 14.02 -6.32
CA VAL A 164 4.99 12.71 -6.56
C VAL A 164 6.27 12.59 -5.75
N GLY A 165 6.57 11.37 -5.30
CA GLY A 165 7.78 11.06 -4.54
C GLY A 165 8.76 10.19 -5.30
N TRP A 166 9.99 10.16 -4.83
CA TRP A 166 11.09 9.34 -5.36
C TRP A 166 11.78 8.63 -4.20
N ASN A 167 12.09 7.34 -4.32
CA ASN A 167 12.86 6.60 -3.31
C ASN A 167 14.34 6.63 -3.65
N LEU A 168 15.19 6.91 -2.65
CA LEU A 168 16.63 6.68 -2.70
C LEU A 168 16.94 5.19 -2.45
N GLY A 169 16.36 4.29 -3.23
CA GLY A 169 16.54 2.85 -3.07
C GLY A 169 17.94 2.39 -3.46
N GLY A 170 18.38 1.28 -2.88
CA GLY A 170 19.70 0.69 -3.12
C GLY A 170 20.87 1.53 -2.64
N SER A 171 20.65 2.36 -1.63
CA SER A 171 21.65 3.22 -0.99
C SER A 171 21.72 2.93 0.50
N LEU A 172 21.06 3.71 1.38
CA LEU A 172 21.17 3.54 2.83
C LEU A 172 20.40 2.31 3.36
N ASP A 173 19.58 1.70 2.52
CA ASP A 173 18.88 0.44 2.76
C ASP A 173 19.76 -0.79 2.50
N ALA A 174 20.89 -0.63 1.80
CA ALA A 174 21.75 -1.74 1.43
C ALA A 174 22.36 -2.41 2.67
N HIS A 175 22.30 -3.75 2.69
CA HIS A 175 22.72 -4.56 3.82
C HIS A 175 23.39 -5.88 3.39
N GLY A 176 24.04 -6.54 4.34
CA GLY A 176 24.63 -7.86 4.19
C GLY A 176 25.97 -8.02 4.92
N ASP A 177 26.19 -9.19 5.53
CA ASP A 177 27.43 -9.51 6.27
C ASP A 177 28.69 -9.42 5.40
N TRP A 178 28.52 -9.63 4.10
CA TRP A 178 29.61 -9.54 3.14
C TRP A 178 30.20 -8.13 3.01
N ILE A 179 29.41 -7.09 3.31
CA ILE A 179 29.86 -5.69 3.22
C ILE A 179 30.97 -5.47 4.25
N GLN A 180 30.70 -5.77 5.52
CA GLN A 180 31.68 -5.63 6.61
C GLN A 180 32.90 -6.53 6.41
N SER A 181 32.72 -7.75 5.89
CA SER A 181 33.82 -8.69 5.69
C SER A 181 34.71 -8.40 4.47
N LYS A 182 34.26 -7.57 3.52
CA LYS A 182 34.98 -7.28 2.27
C LYS A 182 35.37 -5.81 2.09
N THR A 183 34.90 -4.91 2.96
CA THR A 183 35.17 -3.47 2.89
C THR A 183 35.73 -2.96 4.22
N ASP A 184 35.90 -1.65 4.36
CA ASP A 184 36.30 -1.04 5.64
C ASP A 184 35.13 -0.86 6.62
N GLY A 185 33.91 -1.26 6.24
CA GLY A 185 32.72 -1.19 7.09
C GLY A 185 32.25 0.23 7.39
N LYS A 186 32.74 1.25 6.68
CA LYS A 186 32.26 2.63 6.81
C LYS A 186 30.87 2.81 6.18
N PRO A 187 30.12 3.86 6.57
CA PRO A 187 28.81 4.14 5.98
C PRO A 187 28.77 4.10 4.45
N GLU A 188 29.77 4.67 3.78
CA GLU A 188 29.85 4.70 2.31
C GLU A 188 29.99 3.30 1.70
N SER A 189 30.61 2.36 2.42
CA SER A 189 30.74 0.97 1.97
C SER A 189 29.40 0.24 1.95
N PHE A 190 28.47 0.58 2.84
CA PHE A 190 27.09 0.10 2.80
C PHE A 190 26.31 0.82 1.72
N GLU A 191 26.37 2.15 1.70
CA GLU A 191 25.64 2.99 0.75
C GLU A 191 25.93 2.65 -0.72
N THR A 192 27.14 2.17 -1.02
CA THR A 192 27.57 1.78 -2.37
C THR A 192 27.48 0.28 -2.66
N ALA A 193 27.11 -0.54 -1.66
CA ALA A 193 27.13 -2.00 -1.76
C ALA A 193 26.22 -2.55 -2.86
N TRP A 194 25.14 -1.86 -3.19
CA TRP A 194 24.18 -2.27 -4.23
C TRP A 194 24.35 -1.51 -5.55
N ASN A 195 25.60 -1.15 -5.89
CA ASN A 195 26.02 -0.54 -7.17
C ASN A 195 25.59 0.91 -7.39
N ASN A 196 25.22 1.63 -6.33
CA ASN A 196 25.03 3.08 -6.40
C ASN A 196 26.31 3.81 -5.98
N PRO A 197 26.53 5.07 -6.43
CA PRO A 197 27.54 5.92 -5.84
C PRO A 197 27.09 6.40 -4.46
N VAL A 198 28.04 6.92 -3.69
CA VAL A 198 27.74 7.71 -2.48
C VAL A 198 26.79 8.85 -2.87
N THR A 199 25.71 9.01 -2.12
CA THR A 199 24.71 10.05 -2.35
C THR A 199 25.35 11.41 -2.15
N THR A 200 25.10 12.32 -3.09
CA THR A 200 25.57 13.70 -3.02
C THR A 200 24.39 14.63 -3.10
N LYS A 201 24.56 15.86 -2.60
CA LYS A 201 23.52 16.90 -2.74
C LYS A 201 23.09 17.12 -4.19
N ALA A 202 24.01 16.98 -5.15
CA ALA A 202 23.72 17.13 -6.58
C ALA A 202 22.71 16.09 -7.11
N ILE A 203 22.69 14.88 -6.54
CA ILE A 203 21.68 13.86 -6.88
C ILE A 203 20.30 14.35 -6.44
N ILE A 204 20.17 14.82 -5.20
CA ILE A 204 18.90 15.29 -4.63
C ILE A 204 18.42 16.58 -5.32
N ASP A 205 19.34 17.50 -5.63
CA ASP A 205 19.07 18.71 -6.41
C ASP A 205 18.51 18.34 -7.80
N LYS A 206 19.07 17.31 -8.46
CA LYS A 206 18.59 16.84 -9.78
C LYS A 206 17.18 16.26 -9.69
N ILE A 207 16.87 15.49 -8.65
CA ILE A 207 15.52 14.97 -8.39
C ILE A 207 14.53 16.12 -8.18
N LYS A 208 14.85 17.09 -7.31
CA LYS A 208 14.03 18.30 -7.10
C LYS A 208 13.78 19.06 -8.40
N ALA A 209 14.83 19.29 -9.19
CA ALA A 209 14.77 20.03 -10.44
C ALA A 209 13.91 19.33 -11.51
N SER A 210 13.79 18.00 -11.45
CA SER A 210 12.91 17.22 -12.35
C SER A 210 11.43 17.26 -11.99
N GLY A 211 11.06 17.89 -10.87
CA GLY A 211 9.68 18.15 -10.49
C GLY A 211 9.16 17.33 -9.31
N PHE A 212 9.93 16.35 -8.80
CA PHE A 212 9.59 15.67 -7.55
C PHE A 212 9.64 16.65 -6.38
N ASN A 213 8.63 16.60 -5.50
CA ASN A 213 8.61 17.41 -4.28
C ASN A 213 8.65 16.59 -2.99
N ALA A 214 8.71 15.26 -3.10
CA ALA A 214 8.91 14.35 -2.01
C ALA A 214 10.03 13.34 -2.31
N ILE A 215 10.69 12.87 -1.25
CA ILE A 215 11.70 11.83 -1.28
C ILE A 215 11.49 10.88 -0.10
N ARG A 216 11.61 9.59 -0.35
CA ARG A 216 11.72 8.57 0.69
C ARG A 216 13.16 8.07 0.70
N ILE A 217 13.78 8.02 1.88
CA ILE A 217 15.15 7.61 2.12
C ILE A 217 15.07 6.35 2.97
N PRO A 218 15.01 5.17 2.34
CA PRO A 218 14.92 3.92 3.07
C PRO A 218 16.28 3.60 3.71
N ILE A 219 16.28 3.22 4.99
CA ILE A 219 17.50 3.06 5.79
C ILE A 219 17.45 1.75 6.57
N THR A 220 18.50 0.94 6.48
CA THR A 220 18.65 -0.27 7.30
C THR A 220 19.55 0.01 8.49
N TRP A 221 19.09 -0.30 9.70
CA TRP A 221 19.81 0.04 10.94
C TRP A 221 20.49 -1.17 11.58
N GLY A 222 20.01 -2.39 11.30
CA GLY A 222 20.36 -3.63 12.01
C GLY A 222 21.86 -3.88 12.22
N GLN A 223 22.67 -3.58 11.19
CA GLN A 223 24.12 -3.78 11.20
C GLN A 223 24.90 -2.63 11.88
N HIS A 224 24.18 -1.59 12.31
CA HIS A 224 24.71 -0.35 12.90
C HIS A 224 24.17 -0.13 14.32
N ILE A 225 23.54 -1.15 14.93
CA ILE A 225 23.00 -1.08 16.29
C ILE A 225 23.88 -1.91 17.22
N GLY A 226 24.33 -1.30 18.32
CA GLY A 226 25.04 -1.99 19.39
C GLY A 226 24.16 -3.02 20.12
N ASN A 227 24.77 -3.83 20.98
CA ASN A 227 24.03 -4.82 21.77
C ASN A 227 23.24 -4.18 22.93
N GLU A 228 22.49 -5.00 23.68
CA GLU A 228 21.72 -4.57 24.85
C GLU A 228 22.58 -3.88 25.92
N ASP A 229 23.82 -4.35 26.15
CA ASP A 229 24.75 -3.74 27.12
C ASP A 229 25.09 -2.27 26.77
N SER A 230 25.07 -1.93 25.48
CA SER A 230 25.26 -0.57 24.99
C SER A 230 23.97 0.27 25.01
N GLY A 231 22.85 -0.30 25.44
CA GLY A 231 21.52 0.30 25.30
C GLY A 231 21.05 0.39 23.85
N TYR A 232 21.51 -0.53 22.99
CA TYR A 232 21.25 -0.51 21.54
C TYR A 232 21.72 0.78 20.86
N LYS A 233 22.88 1.32 21.27
CA LYS A 233 23.41 2.57 20.72
C LYS A 233 23.63 2.44 19.21
N ILE A 234 23.09 3.38 18.42
CA ILE A 234 23.35 3.46 16.98
C ILE A 234 24.79 3.94 16.76
N ASP A 235 25.49 3.32 15.80
CA ASP A 235 26.81 3.76 15.38
C ASP A 235 26.78 5.23 14.94
N GLU A 236 27.67 6.03 15.52
CA GLU A 236 27.67 7.48 15.35
C GLU A 236 28.05 7.88 13.91
N ALA A 237 28.93 7.13 13.25
CA ALA A 237 29.30 7.42 11.87
C ALA A 237 28.12 7.15 10.93
N TRP A 238 27.38 6.06 11.16
CA TRP A 238 26.17 5.76 10.41
C TRP A 238 25.08 6.83 10.59
N LEU A 239 24.75 7.19 11.84
CA LEU A 239 23.73 8.20 12.12
C LEU A 239 24.09 9.56 11.50
N ASN A 240 25.36 9.98 11.61
CA ASN A 240 25.83 11.22 10.98
C ASN A 240 25.72 11.18 9.45
N ARG A 241 26.02 10.04 8.82
CA ARG A 241 25.88 9.91 7.36
C ARG A 241 24.41 9.94 6.92
N VAL A 242 23.52 9.27 7.65
CA VAL A 242 22.07 9.36 7.41
C VAL A 242 21.61 10.81 7.53
N LYS A 243 22.01 11.50 8.60
CA LYS A 243 21.67 12.91 8.83
C LYS A 243 22.14 13.79 7.67
N GLU A 244 23.34 13.59 7.15
CA GLU A 244 23.87 14.34 6.00
C GLU A 244 22.98 14.17 4.75
N VAL A 245 22.54 12.94 4.44
CA VAL A 245 21.66 12.68 3.29
C VAL A 245 20.27 13.27 3.50
N VAL A 246 19.73 13.22 4.73
CA VAL A 246 18.49 13.90 5.10
C VAL A 246 18.63 15.42 4.92
N ASP A 247 19.74 16.02 5.38
CA ASP A 247 20.00 17.45 5.23
C ASP A 247 19.97 17.88 3.76
N TYR A 248 20.50 17.08 2.81
CA TYR A 248 20.40 17.38 1.38
C TYR A 248 18.95 17.51 0.89
N ALA A 249 18.04 16.65 1.40
CA ALA A 249 16.63 16.68 1.05
C ALA A 249 15.91 17.87 1.70
N MET A 250 16.22 18.15 2.97
CA MET A 250 15.64 19.26 3.72
C MET A 250 16.08 20.62 3.16
N ASP A 251 17.34 20.77 2.74
CA ASP A 251 17.86 21.94 2.03
C ASP A 251 17.13 22.21 0.70
N ASN A 252 16.58 21.16 0.07
CA ASN A 252 15.75 21.26 -1.13
C ASN A 252 14.26 21.50 -0.84
N ASN A 253 13.90 21.65 0.43
CA ASN A 253 12.52 21.77 0.89
C ASN A 253 11.63 20.67 0.30
N LEU A 254 12.13 19.42 0.34
CA LEU A 254 11.38 18.22 -0.02
C LEU A 254 10.64 17.68 1.20
N TYR A 255 9.44 17.13 0.98
CA TYR A 255 8.86 16.21 1.95
C TYR A 255 9.73 14.95 2.01
N THR A 256 10.31 14.66 3.15
CA THR A 256 11.34 13.64 3.33
C THR A 256 10.82 12.58 4.29
N ILE A 257 10.78 11.33 3.86
CA ILE A 257 10.41 10.17 4.69
C ILE A 257 11.68 9.37 5.00
N ILE A 258 11.94 9.08 6.28
CA ILE A 258 12.97 8.12 6.71
C ILE A 258 12.33 6.96 7.46
N ASN A 259 12.90 5.76 7.37
CA ASN A 259 12.30 4.57 7.95
C ASN A 259 13.30 3.58 8.55
N MET A 260 12.77 2.45 9.03
CA MET A 260 13.53 1.20 9.24
C MET A 260 13.20 0.20 8.12
N HIS A 261 14.18 -0.10 7.27
CA HIS A 261 13.92 -0.76 5.98
C HIS A 261 14.10 -2.27 6.01
N ASN A 262 15.31 -2.77 5.72
CA ASN A 262 15.64 -4.21 5.77
C ASN A 262 15.93 -4.70 7.21
N ASP A 263 15.49 -3.93 8.20
CA ASP A 263 15.30 -4.40 9.57
C ASP A 263 14.09 -5.34 9.70
N THR A 264 13.19 -5.27 8.72
CA THR A 264 11.97 -6.08 8.58
C THR A 264 12.12 -7.19 7.53
N GLY A 265 11.14 -8.09 7.49
CA GLY A 265 11.07 -9.17 6.51
C GLY A 265 11.80 -10.43 6.98
N LYS A 266 11.89 -11.43 6.09
CA LYS A 266 12.42 -12.77 6.42
C LYS A 266 13.83 -12.76 7.03
N ASP A 267 14.69 -11.88 6.54
CA ASP A 267 16.09 -11.79 6.94
C ASP A 267 16.34 -10.63 7.93
N GLY A 268 15.29 -9.88 8.28
CA GLY A 268 15.31 -8.81 9.28
C GLY A 268 15.17 -9.32 10.71
N TRP A 269 15.43 -8.45 11.69
CA TRP A 269 15.23 -8.78 13.10
C TRP A 269 13.82 -8.46 13.60
N LEU A 270 13.03 -7.72 12.81
CA LEU A 270 11.62 -7.45 13.04
C LEU A 270 10.75 -8.37 12.15
N VAL A 271 10.10 -9.33 12.80
CA VAL A 271 9.17 -10.27 12.16
C VAL A 271 7.76 -10.06 12.72
N ALA A 272 6.73 -10.20 11.89
CA ALA A 272 5.32 -10.03 12.27
C ALA A 272 4.81 -11.25 13.06
N LEU A 273 5.24 -11.37 14.32
CA LEU A 273 4.84 -12.42 15.27
C LEU A 273 4.92 -11.87 16.71
N ASP A 274 4.10 -12.40 17.61
CA ASP A 274 4.10 -11.96 19.02
C ASP A 274 5.44 -12.20 19.72
N ASP A 275 6.12 -13.29 19.37
CA ASP A 275 7.46 -13.61 19.85
C ASP A 275 8.50 -12.54 19.51
N SER A 276 8.39 -11.96 18.30
CA SER A 276 9.26 -10.87 17.85
C SER A 276 8.94 -9.60 18.62
N VAL A 277 7.66 -9.26 18.82
CA VAL A 277 7.25 -8.13 19.66
C VAL A 277 7.89 -8.26 21.05
N ASN A 278 7.76 -9.41 21.70
CA ASN A 278 8.29 -9.64 23.04
C ASN A 278 9.82 -9.52 23.12
N LYS A 279 10.55 -10.03 22.12
CA LYS A 279 12.03 -10.03 22.11
C LYS A 279 12.62 -8.69 21.71
N ASN A 280 11.95 -7.96 20.81
CA ASN A 280 12.54 -6.84 20.09
C ASN A 280 11.98 -5.47 20.51
N SER A 281 10.95 -5.43 21.38
CA SER A 281 10.33 -4.16 21.83
C SER A 281 11.35 -3.15 22.36
N ASP A 282 12.26 -3.57 23.24
CA ASP A 282 13.21 -2.64 23.86
C ASP A 282 14.25 -2.13 22.86
N LYS A 283 14.72 -3.00 21.96
CA LYS A 283 15.58 -2.60 20.84
C LYS A 283 14.88 -1.61 19.92
N PHE A 284 13.63 -1.91 19.54
CA PHE A 284 12.83 -1.06 18.65
C PHE A 284 12.60 0.34 19.24
N LYS A 285 12.15 0.43 20.50
CA LYS A 285 11.97 1.71 21.21
C LYS A 285 13.29 2.47 21.38
N ALA A 286 14.38 1.79 21.70
CA ALA A 286 15.69 2.41 21.89
C ALA A 286 16.21 3.03 20.57
N VAL A 287 16.05 2.33 19.46
CA VAL A 287 16.46 2.81 18.13
C VAL A 287 15.59 4.00 17.70
N TRP A 288 14.26 3.88 17.77
CA TRP A 288 13.37 4.99 17.41
C TRP A 288 13.51 6.20 18.32
N SER A 289 13.79 6.02 19.62
CA SER A 289 14.12 7.12 20.52
C SER A 289 15.37 7.88 20.06
N GLN A 290 16.44 7.18 19.68
CA GLN A 290 17.69 7.79 19.22
C GLN A 290 17.50 8.54 17.89
N ILE A 291 16.81 7.92 16.92
CA ILE A 291 16.47 8.57 15.65
C ILE A 291 15.62 9.82 15.90
N SER A 292 14.58 9.69 16.74
CA SER A 292 13.69 10.80 17.06
C SER A 292 14.43 11.95 17.75
N GLU A 293 15.37 11.67 18.65
CA GLU A 293 16.18 12.69 19.30
C GLU A 293 17.07 13.45 18.29
N GLU A 294 17.78 12.73 17.43
CA GLU A 294 18.67 13.31 16.40
C GLU A 294 17.92 14.26 15.47
N PHE A 295 16.71 13.88 15.07
CA PHE A 295 15.90 14.61 14.10
C PHE A 295 14.83 15.50 14.75
N LYS A 296 14.87 15.71 16.08
CA LYS A 296 13.82 16.39 16.85
C LYS A 296 13.49 17.79 16.36
N ASP A 297 14.50 18.56 15.99
CA ASP A 297 14.35 19.98 15.64
C ASP A 297 13.99 20.23 14.16
N TYR A 298 13.93 19.17 13.33
CA TYR A 298 13.52 19.28 11.94
C TYR A 298 12.04 19.64 11.84
N ASN A 299 11.68 20.44 10.83
CA ASN A 299 10.30 20.84 10.59
C ASN A 299 9.42 19.69 10.06
N ASN A 300 8.15 19.97 9.80
CA ASN A 300 7.15 18.98 9.37
C ASN A 300 7.31 18.50 7.92
N ASN A 301 8.35 18.93 7.20
CA ASN A 301 8.70 18.26 5.94
C ASN A 301 9.42 16.95 6.19
N LEU A 302 10.03 16.73 7.37
CA LEU A 302 10.59 15.43 7.74
C LEU A 302 9.51 14.58 8.44
N LEU A 303 9.25 13.42 7.86
CA LEU A 303 8.32 12.40 8.33
C LEU A 303 9.10 11.15 8.74
N PHE A 304 8.58 10.43 9.72
CA PHE A 304 9.12 9.12 10.12
C PHE A 304 8.12 8.04 9.73
N GLU A 305 8.60 7.00 9.07
CA GLU A 305 7.86 5.78 8.76
C GLU A 305 8.38 4.66 9.66
N GLY A 306 7.51 4.05 10.46
CA GLY A 306 7.91 3.18 11.56
C GLY A 306 8.75 1.97 11.13
N PHE A 307 8.43 1.40 9.98
CA PHE A 307 9.11 0.25 9.38
C PHE A 307 8.57 -0.03 7.98
N ASN A 308 9.31 -0.79 7.16
CA ASN A 308 8.97 -1.12 5.77
C ASN A 308 7.92 -2.24 5.61
N GLU A 309 8.36 -3.46 5.23
CA GLU A 309 7.52 -4.60 4.87
C GLU A 309 7.71 -5.73 5.88
N MET A 310 6.99 -5.65 7.00
CA MET A 310 7.06 -6.69 8.03
C MET A 310 6.18 -7.89 7.64
N LEU A 311 6.83 -9.04 7.43
CA LEU A 311 6.19 -10.32 7.13
C LEU A 311 6.30 -11.29 8.32
N ASP A 312 5.47 -12.31 8.31
CA ASP A 312 5.56 -13.42 9.26
C ASP A 312 6.79 -14.30 8.99
N SER A 313 7.08 -15.24 9.90
CA SER A 313 8.25 -16.14 9.76
C SER A 313 8.14 -17.12 8.58
N LYS A 314 6.96 -17.25 7.97
CA LYS A 314 6.73 -18.08 6.79
C LYS A 314 6.93 -17.28 5.49
N ASN A 315 7.17 -15.97 5.59
CA ASN A 315 7.30 -15.07 4.45
C ASN A 315 6.03 -15.04 3.59
N ASN A 316 4.86 -15.06 4.24
CA ASN A 316 3.57 -15.01 3.56
C ASN A 316 3.27 -13.60 3.07
N TRP A 317 3.24 -13.39 1.75
CA TRP A 317 2.87 -12.12 1.13
C TRP A 317 1.36 -11.91 1.00
N HIS A 318 0.59 -12.99 1.08
CA HIS A 318 -0.86 -13.00 0.93
C HIS A 318 -1.48 -13.82 2.06
N ASN A 319 -2.69 -13.43 2.48
CA ASN A 319 -3.49 -14.12 3.50
C ASN A 319 -2.70 -14.43 4.80
N PRO A 320 -2.06 -13.42 5.44
CA PRO A 320 -1.36 -13.67 6.69
C PRO A 320 -2.32 -14.10 7.79
N GLU A 321 -1.80 -14.85 8.75
CA GLU A 321 -2.55 -15.19 9.96
C GLU A 321 -2.87 -13.92 10.77
N LYS A 322 -3.99 -13.94 11.51
CA LYS A 322 -4.42 -12.80 12.33
C LYS A 322 -3.33 -12.34 13.30
N GLU A 323 -2.59 -13.27 13.90
CA GLU A 323 -1.48 -12.97 14.82
C GLU A 323 -0.43 -12.05 14.18
N ALA A 324 -0.12 -12.27 12.90
CA ALA A 324 0.88 -11.48 12.21
C ALA A 324 0.41 -10.04 11.99
N ILE A 325 -0.86 -9.85 11.61
CA ILE A 325 -1.48 -8.52 11.50
C ILE A 325 -1.50 -7.83 12.88
N ASP A 326 -1.87 -8.56 13.95
CA ASP A 326 -1.88 -8.03 15.31
C ASP A 326 -0.47 -7.60 15.78
N ALA A 327 0.57 -8.35 15.41
CA ALA A 327 1.96 -8.00 15.72
C ALA A 327 2.39 -6.71 15.02
N VAL A 328 2.03 -6.53 13.74
CA VAL A 328 2.28 -5.28 13.00
C VAL A 328 1.56 -4.08 13.64
N ASN A 329 0.30 -4.26 14.04
CA ASN A 329 -0.44 -3.23 14.77
C ASN A 329 0.25 -2.83 16.09
N LYS A 330 0.80 -3.80 16.83
CA LYS A 330 1.57 -3.53 18.07
C LYS A 330 2.86 -2.74 17.79
N PHE A 331 3.59 -3.06 16.73
CA PHE A 331 4.78 -2.30 16.34
C PHE A 331 4.44 -0.88 15.88
N ASN A 332 3.35 -0.68 15.11
CA ASN A 332 2.89 0.65 14.71
C ASN A 332 2.54 1.52 15.93
N GLN A 333 1.81 0.97 16.92
CA GLN A 333 1.50 1.70 18.15
C GLN A 333 2.78 2.06 18.92
N MET A 334 3.68 1.08 19.10
CA MET A 334 4.93 1.28 19.82
C MET A 334 5.81 2.35 19.17
N PHE A 335 5.83 2.40 17.84
CA PHE A 335 6.52 3.43 17.08
C PHE A 335 5.94 4.82 17.38
N VAL A 336 4.62 4.98 17.25
CA VAL A 336 3.94 6.26 17.51
C VAL A 336 4.21 6.72 18.95
N ASP A 337 4.01 5.85 19.95
CA ASP A 337 4.24 6.19 21.35
C ASP A 337 5.69 6.65 21.59
N THR A 338 6.66 5.88 21.09
CA THR A 338 8.10 6.18 21.24
C THR A 338 8.46 7.53 20.66
N VAL A 339 8.00 7.84 19.44
CA VAL A 339 8.32 9.12 18.79
C VAL A 339 7.70 10.27 19.58
N ARG A 340 6.44 10.15 20.00
CA ARG A 340 5.73 11.20 20.74
C ARG A 340 6.37 11.50 22.09
N GLU A 341 6.87 10.48 22.78
CA GLU A 341 7.57 10.62 24.07
C GLU A 341 8.81 11.52 24.00
N THR A 342 9.45 11.64 22.83
CA THR A 342 10.65 12.50 22.68
C THR A 342 10.34 14.00 22.67
N GLY A 343 9.09 14.41 22.48
CA GLY A 343 8.67 15.82 22.51
C GLY A 343 9.25 16.68 21.39
N GLY A 344 9.35 18.00 21.61
CA GLY A 344 9.79 18.94 20.57
C GLY A 344 8.85 18.92 19.35
N ASN A 345 9.40 18.99 18.12
CA ASN A 345 8.55 18.87 16.93
C ASN A 345 7.99 17.44 16.77
N ASN A 346 8.60 16.42 17.39
CA ASN A 346 8.12 15.04 17.31
C ASN A 346 6.78 14.84 18.04
N ALA A 347 6.39 15.74 18.94
CA ALA A 347 5.07 15.72 19.56
C ALA A 347 3.93 15.91 18.53
N GLU A 348 4.21 16.54 17.39
CA GLU A 348 3.22 16.82 16.33
C GLU A 348 3.66 16.29 14.95
N ARG A 349 4.92 15.85 14.79
CA ARG A 349 5.49 15.39 13.51
C ARG A 349 4.57 14.38 12.84
N CYS A 350 4.37 14.52 11.54
CA CYS A 350 3.61 13.54 10.79
C CYS A 350 4.37 12.20 10.74
N LEU A 351 3.69 11.13 11.14
CA LEU A 351 4.24 9.78 11.15
C LEU A 351 3.53 8.92 10.10
N VAL A 352 4.24 7.94 9.59
CA VAL A 352 3.76 7.01 8.57
C VAL A 352 3.75 5.60 9.16
N VAL A 353 2.63 4.91 9.01
CA VAL A 353 2.37 3.58 9.58
C VAL A 353 2.01 2.61 8.47
N ASN A 354 2.54 1.39 8.54
CA ASN A 354 2.50 0.46 7.42
C ASN A 354 1.53 -0.69 7.73
N THR A 355 0.82 -1.15 6.70
CA THR A 355 0.06 -2.40 6.79
C THR A 355 1.00 -3.60 6.83
N TYR A 356 0.50 -4.80 7.16
CA TYR A 356 1.31 -6.02 7.08
C TYR A 356 1.87 -6.18 5.66
N GLY A 357 3.19 -6.39 5.55
CA GLY A 357 3.90 -6.45 4.26
C GLY A 357 3.69 -5.24 3.35
N ALA A 358 3.29 -4.07 3.91
CA ALA A 358 2.81 -2.91 3.15
C ALA A 358 1.72 -3.27 2.11
N SER A 359 0.93 -4.32 2.37
CA SER A 359 -0.02 -4.89 1.42
C SER A 359 -1.27 -4.03 1.20
N THR A 360 -1.83 -4.14 0.00
CA THR A 360 -3.14 -3.60 -0.40
C THR A 360 -4.27 -4.62 -0.31
N ASP A 361 -4.00 -5.86 0.12
CA ASP A 361 -4.98 -6.95 0.18
C ASP A 361 -6.05 -6.67 1.23
N GLY A 362 -7.33 -6.84 0.90
CA GLY A 362 -8.40 -6.37 1.80
C GLY A 362 -8.48 -7.12 3.12
N ASP A 363 -8.12 -8.40 3.18
CA ASP A 363 -8.06 -9.11 4.46
C ASP A 363 -6.95 -8.54 5.38
N VAL A 364 -5.87 -8.01 4.82
CA VAL A 364 -4.85 -7.26 5.57
C VAL A 364 -5.42 -5.92 6.03
N LEU A 365 -6.06 -5.17 5.13
CA LEU A 365 -6.63 -3.86 5.45
C LEU A 365 -7.77 -3.93 6.47
N ASP A 366 -8.53 -5.03 6.47
CA ASP A 366 -9.61 -5.29 7.41
C ASP A 366 -9.13 -5.51 8.84
N GLY A 367 -7.93 -6.10 8.99
CA GLY A 367 -7.28 -6.33 10.27
C GLY A 367 -6.38 -5.18 10.75
N PHE A 368 -6.06 -4.22 9.88
CA PHE A 368 -5.22 -3.08 10.22
C PHE A 368 -5.94 -2.14 11.20
N VAL A 369 -5.20 -1.70 12.23
CA VAL A 369 -5.69 -0.76 13.25
C VAL A 369 -4.81 0.49 13.23
N MET A 370 -5.42 1.65 13.01
CA MET A 370 -4.74 2.93 13.18
C MET A 370 -4.26 3.06 14.63
N PRO A 371 -2.99 3.43 14.87
CA PRO A 371 -2.53 3.73 16.22
C PRO A 371 -3.32 4.85 16.88
N ASP A 372 -3.48 4.75 18.19
CA ASP A 372 -3.85 5.88 19.02
C ASP A 372 -2.69 6.89 19.00
N ASP A 373 -3.01 8.16 18.79
CA ASP A 373 -2.02 9.24 18.72
C ASP A 373 -2.44 10.41 19.63
N THR A 374 -1.45 10.99 20.30
CA THR A 374 -1.62 12.22 21.08
C THR A 374 -1.70 13.46 20.18
N ALA A 375 -1.08 13.41 19.00
CA ALA A 375 -1.22 14.40 17.95
C ALA A 375 -2.52 14.18 17.16
N LYS A 376 -3.12 15.25 16.66
CA LYS A 376 -4.38 15.16 15.90
C LYS A 376 -4.12 15.14 14.40
N ASN A 377 -4.61 14.11 13.72
CA ASN A 377 -4.55 14.00 12.26
C ASN A 377 -3.10 14.13 11.72
N SER A 378 -2.17 13.46 12.39
CA SER A 378 -0.73 13.45 12.09
C SER A 378 -0.21 12.06 11.71
N LEU A 379 -1.09 11.16 11.29
CA LEU A 379 -0.75 9.82 10.79
C LEU A 379 -1.12 9.67 9.32
N ILE A 380 -0.23 9.03 8.56
CA ILE A 380 -0.44 8.60 7.16
C ILE A 380 -0.32 7.08 7.13
N VAL A 381 -1.21 6.41 6.37
CA VAL A 381 -1.05 4.98 6.07
C VAL A 381 -0.19 4.81 4.82
N GLU A 382 0.79 3.92 4.89
CA GLU A 382 1.64 3.54 3.74
C GLU A 382 1.39 2.10 3.31
N VAL A 383 1.35 1.94 1.99
CA VAL A 383 1.30 0.66 1.28
C VAL A 383 2.27 0.68 0.10
N HIS A 384 2.63 -0.49 -0.41
CA HIS A 384 3.46 -0.67 -1.59
C HIS A 384 2.63 -1.25 -2.74
N PHE A 385 2.89 -0.77 -3.96
CA PHE A 385 2.02 -0.98 -5.10
C PHE A 385 2.80 -1.44 -6.33
N TYR A 386 3.09 -2.74 -6.36
CA TYR A 386 3.64 -3.43 -7.52
C TYR A 386 2.54 -4.25 -8.20
N VAL A 387 1.48 -3.58 -8.67
CA VAL A 387 0.27 -4.23 -9.20
C VAL A 387 0.10 -3.89 -10.68
N PRO A 388 -0.03 -4.88 -11.59
CA PRO A 388 0.01 -6.31 -11.34
C PRO A 388 1.44 -6.79 -11.06
N TYR A 389 1.61 -7.66 -10.07
CA TYR A 389 2.93 -8.19 -9.68
C TYR A 389 3.67 -8.87 -10.84
N SER A 390 2.92 -9.63 -11.66
CA SER A 390 3.43 -10.31 -12.86
C SER A 390 4.09 -9.36 -13.87
N TYR A 391 3.61 -8.13 -13.92
CA TYR A 391 4.09 -7.07 -14.80
C TYR A 391 5.16 -6.21 -14.13
N ALA A 392 4.86 -5.69 -12.94
CA ALA A 392 5.66 -4.68 -12.26
C ALA A 392 7.01 -5.22 -11.76
N ASN A 393 7.05 -6.48 -11.31
CA ASN A 393 8.25 -7.06 -10.71
C ASN A 393 9.28 -7.52 -11.75
N VAL A 394 10.54 -7.69 -11.31
CA VAL A 394 11.63 -8.30 -12.07
C VAL A 394 11.30 -9.75 -12.47
N ILE A 395 11.91 -10.22 -13.56
CA ILE A 395 11.80 -11.59 -14.06
C ILE A 395 12.60 -12.50 -13.12
N GLY A 396 11.89 -13.11 -12.17
CA GLY A 396 12.43 -14.10 -11.23
C GLY A 396 11.80 -15.48 -11.37
N SER A 397 10.63 -15.56 -12.02
CA SER A 397 9.89 -16.79 -12.31
C SER A 397 9.09 -16.65 -13.60
N GLU A 398 8.41 -17.72 -14.03
CA GLU A 398 7.50 -17.66 -15.19
C GLU A 398 6.31 -16.69 -14.93
N ASP A 399 5.93 -16.49 -13.67
CA ASP A 399 4.81 -15.65 -13.26
C ASP A 399 5.09 -14.15 -13.36
N THR A 400 6.36 -13.74 -13.48
CA THR A 400 6.75 -12.32 -13.60
C THR A 400 7.24 -11.94 -15.01
N THR A 401 6.83 -12.67 -16.04
CA THR A 401 7.26 -12.46 -17.43
C THR A 401 6.40 -11.49 -18.25
N GLN A 402 5.31 -10.96 -17.68
CA GLN A 402 4.37 -10.09 -18.38
C GLN A 402 5.04 -8.77 -18.80
N THR A 403 4.82 -8.35 -20.06
CA THR A 403 5.43 -7.14 -20.66
C THR A 403 4.42 -6.03 -20.97
N SER A 404 3.12 -6.32 -20.87
CA SER A 404 2.03 -5.34 -20.97
C SER A 404 1.22 -5.35 -19.67
N PHE A 405 1.03 -4.20 -19.01
CA PHE A 405 0.26 -4.14 -17.77
C PHE A 405 -1.24 -4.44 -17.94
N LYS A 406 -1.72 -4.51 -19.19
CA LYS A 406 -3.13 -4.78 -19.51
C LYS A 406 -3.45 -6.26 -19.55
N ASP A 407 -2.43 -7.11 -19.73
CA ASP A 407 -2.63 -8.55 -19.82
C ASP A 407 -3.18 -9.10 -18.49
N ASN A 408 -3.92 -10.21 -18.57
CA ASN A 408 -4.47 -10.91 -17.41
C ASN A 408 -5.25 -10.01 -16.44
N GLY A 409 -6.01 -9.05 -17.00
CA GLY A 409 -6.88 -8.15 -16.26
C GLY A 409 -6.15 -7.10 -15.43
N GLY A 410 -4.93 -6.70 -15.81
CA GLY A 410 -4.11 -5.87 -14.94
C GLY A 410 -4.69 -4.49 -14.59
N LYS A 411 -5.47 -3.85 -15.48
CA LYS A 411 -6.21 -2.61 -15.14
C LYS A 411 -7.21 -2.82 -14.02
N VAL A 412 -7.96 -3.93 -14.05
CA VAL A 412 -8.93 -4.28 -13.01
C VAL A 412 -8.23 -4.51 -11.66
N LYS A 413 -7.05 -5.13 -11.68
CA LYS A 413 -6.24 -5.34 -10.47
C LYS A 413 -5.76 -4.02 -9.87
N ILE A 414 -5.31 -3.08 -10.71
CA ILE A 414 -4.93 -1.72 -10.29
C ILE A 414 -6.14 -1.00 -9.69
N ASP A 415 -7.25 -0.93 -10.42
CA ASP A 415 -8.45 -0.20 -9.99
C ASP A 415 -9.05 -0.80 -8.71
N GLY A 416 -9.08 -2.13 -8.62
CA GLY A 416 -9.55 -2.87 -7.45
C GLY A 416 -8.71 -2.61 -6.20
N ALA A 417 -7.38 -2.65 -6.31
CA ALA A 417 -6.48 -2.34 -5.20
C ALA A 417 -6.65 -0.88 -4.72
N LEU A 418 -6.76 0.08 -5.64
CA LEU A 418 -6.98 1.49 -5.29
C LEU A 418 -8.36 1.74 -4.66
N MET A 419 -9.41 1.10 -5.19
CA MET A 419 -10.74 1.12 -4.60
C MET A 419 -10.74 0.54 -3.19
N ASN A 420 -9.95 -0.52 -2.97
CA ASN A 420 -9.80 -1.13 -1.65
C ASN A 420 -9.20 -0.13 -0.65
N LEU A 421 -8.13 0.59 -1.02
CA LEU A 421 -7.54 1.65 -0.21
C LEU A 421 -8.50 2.80 0.06
N TYR A 422 -9.29 3.21 -0.95
CA TYR A 422 -10.31 4.24 -0.78
C TYR A 422 -11.36 3.85 0.26
N ASN A 423 -11.92 2.63 0.14
CA ASN A 423 -12.96 2.13 1.04
C ASN A 423 -12.44 1.93 2.48
N HIS A 424 -11.16 1.58 2.64
CA HIS A 424 -10.57 1.37 3.95
C HIS A 424 -10.12 2.66 4.62
N PHE A 425 -9.62 3.64 3.87
CA PHE A 425 -8.92 4.80 4.44
C PHE A 425 -9.41 6.13 3.89
N THR A 426 -9.22 6.41 2.60
CA THR A 426 -9.29 7.80 2.12
C THR A 426 -10.72 8.35 2.07
N SER A 427 -11.72 7.47 1.86
CA SER A 427 -13.15 7.82 2.04
C SER A 427 -13.53 8.20 3.48
N LYS A 428 -12.71 7.80 4.46
CA LYS A 428 -12.87 8.10 5.90
C LYS A 428 -11.99 9.27 6.34
N GLY A 429 -11.33 9.96 5.40
CA GLY A 429 -10.44 11.09 5.68
C GLY A 429 -9.06 10.69 6.19
N ILE A 430 -8.69 9.40 6.16
CA ILE A 430 -7.35 8.93 6.55
C ILE A 430 -6.42 9.07 5.34
N PRO A 431 -5.33 9.86 5.43
CA PRO A 431 -4.38 10.01 4.33
C PRO A 431 -3.62 8.72 4.03
N VAL A 432 -3.43 8.43 2.74
CA VAL A 432 -2.70 7.24 2.27
C VAL A 432 -1.64 7.68 1.26
N ILE A 433 -0.46 7.07 1.34
CA ILE A 433 0.55 7.12 0.29
C ILE A 433 0.88 5.70 -0.21
N ILE A 434 1.18 5.61 -1.50
CA ILE A 434 1.91 4.49 -2.08
C ILE A 434 3.39 4.85 -1.92
N GLY A 435 4.03 4.32 -0.88
CA GLY A 435 5.44 4.60 -0.54
C GLY A 435 6.44 3.97 -1.50
N GLU A 436 6.00 2.92 -2.21
CA GLU A 436 6.75 2.31 -3.30
C GLU A 436 5.83 1.88 -4.45
N MET A 437 6.22 2.23 -5.66
CA MET A 437 5.76 1.61 -6.90
C MET A 437 6.87 1.67 -7.94
N ALA A 438 6.95 0.68 -8.82
CA ALA A 438 7.77 0.77 -10.04
C ALA A 438 7.29 -0.26 -11.05
N ALA A 439 7.89 -0.24 -12.23
CA ALA A 439 7.81 -1.33 -13.20
C ALA A 439 9.21 -1.63 -13.74
N ALA A 440 9.66 -2.88 -13.54
CA ALA A 440 10.95 -3.34 -14.03
C ALA A 440 11.05 -3.21 -15.57
N ASN A 441 12.23 -2.86 -16.07
CA ASN A 441 12.50 -2.77 -17.49
C ASN A 441 12.48 -4.15 -18.14
N LYS A 442 11.53 -4.40 -19.05
CA LYS A 442 11.43 -5.63 -19.86
C LYS A 442 11.49 -5.31 -21.36
N ASN A 443 12.25 -4.27 -21.74
CA ASN A 443 12.29 -3.66 -23.08
C ASN A 443 10.92 -3.16 -23.58
N ASN A 444 10.14 -2.57 -22.66
CA ASN A 444 8.74 -2.21 -22.84
C ASN A 444 8.46 -0.77 -22.39
N LEU A 445 9.32 0.18 -22.78
CA LEU A 445 9.25 1.58 -22.32
C LEU A 445 7.86 2.22 -22.49
N ASP A 446 7.28 2.12 -23.69
CA ASP A 446 5.96 2.72 -23.98
C ASP A 446 4.87 2.20 -23.03
N ASP A 447 4.90 0.90 -22.73
CA ASP A 447 3.94 0.28 -21.82
C ASP A 447 4.20 0.71 -20.36
N ARG A 448 5.47 0.83 -19.94
CA ARG A 448 5.81 1.38 -18.61
C ARG A 448 5.35 2.82 -18.45
N VAL A 449 5.50 3.64 -19.49
CA VAL A 449 4.99 5.03 -19.50
C VAL A 449 3.47 5.06 -19.36
N GLU A 450 2.75 4.20 -20.10
CA GLU A 450 1.29 4.10 -19.97
C GLU A 450 0.86 3.60 -18.59
N TYR A 451 1.52 2.56 -18.06
CA TYR A 451 1.32 2.05 -16.71
C TYR A 451 1.49 3.15 -15.67
N THR A 452 2.61 3.89 -15.71
CA THR A 452 2.91 4.97 -14.77
C THR A 452 1.84 6.06 -14.82
N LYS A 453 1.45 6.53 -16.02
CA LYS A 453 0.36 7.51 -16.17
C LYS A 453 -0.94 6.99 -15.57
N TYR A 454 -1.30 5.74 -15.91
CA TYR A 454 -2.53 5.13 -15.44
C TYR A 454 -2.59 5.05 -13.92
N VAL A 455 -1.56 4.50 -13.27
CA VAL A 455 -1.50 4.38 -11.80
C VAL A 455 -1.56 5.75 -11.13
N VAL A 456 -0.74 6.72 -11.57
CA VAL A 456 -0.73 8.07 -10.98
C VAL A 456 -2.10 8.75 -11.14
N GLU A 457 -2.73 8.66 -12.30
CA GLU A 457 -4.05 9.23 -12.55
C GLU A 457 -5.14 8.56 -11.69
N GLN A 458 -5.14 7.23 -11.59
CA GLN A 458 -6.13 6.52 -10.76
C GLN A 458 -5.91 6.78 -9.27
N SER A 459 -4.67 6.73 -8.78
CA SER A 459 -4.34 7.02 -7.37
C SER A 459 -4.76 8.44 -6.99
N LYS A 460 -4.55 9.42 -7.87
CA LYS A 460 -4.96 10.81 -7.66
C LYS A 460 -6.48 10.94 -7.47
N LYS A 461 -7.31 10.16 -8.18
CA LYS A 461 -8.78 10.17 -7.99
C LYS A 461 -9.17 9.84 -6.55
N TYR A 462 -8.41 8.96 -5.90
CA TYR A 462 -8.64 8.54 -4.52
C TYR A 462 -7.81 9.31 -3.47
N GLY A 463 -7.15 10.41 -3.88
CA GLY A 463 -6.35 11.25 -3.00
C GLY A 463 -4.97 10.66 -2.62
N ILE A 464 -4.57 9.57 -3.27
CA ILE A 464 -3.36 8.83 -2.94
C ILE A 464 -2.18 9.37 -3.76
N LYS A 465 -1.02 9.53 -3.11
CA LYS A 465 0.22 9.98 -3.75
C LYS A 465 1.19 8.82 -3.91
N CYS A 466 1.98 8.86 -4.98
CA CYS A 466 2.85 7.75 -5.37
C CYS A 466 4.32 8.14 -5.22
N PHE A 467 5.13 7.19 -4.76
CA PHE A 467 6.57 7.29 -4.65
C PHE A 467 7.21 6.22 -5.54
N TRP A 468 7.99 6.63 -6.53
CA TRP A 468 8.66 5.68 -7.43
C TRP A 468 9.84 5.01 -6.71
N TRP A 469 9.97 3.68 -6.82
CA TRP A 469 11.14 2.95 -6.36
C TRP A 469 12.26 3.04 -7.39
N ASP A 470 13.22 3.94 -7.17
CA ASP A 470 14.44 4.04 -7.97
C ASP A 470 15.59 3.37 -7.22
N ASN A 471 15.98 2.17 -7.65
CA ASN A 471 17.09 1.43 -7.06
C ASN A 471 18.46 1.81 -7.67
N GLY A 472 18.50 2.75 -8.62
CA GLY A 472 19.70 3.16 -9.34
C GLY A 472 20.54 1.99 -9.88
N GLY A 473 21.86 2.17 -9.94
CA GLY A 473 22.88 1.17 -10.24
C GLY A 473 22.86 0.54 -11.64
N LYS A 474 21.73 -0.02 -12.08
CA LYS A 474 21.58 -0.80 -13.31
C LYS A 474 20.23 -0.53 -13.98
N PHE A 475 20.29 -0.23 -15.27
CA PHE A 475 19.16 0.26 -16.07
C PHE A 475 18.79 -0.69 -17.20
N GLU A 476 19.61 -1.69 -17.45
CA GLU A 476 19.42 -2.68 -18.49
C GLU A 476 18.08 -3.40 -18.31
N ALA A 477 17.55 -3.91 -19.42
CA ALA A 477 16.37 -4.74 -19.37
C ALA A 477 16.71 -6.05 -18.65
N ASP A 478 15.76 -6.50 -17.84
CA ASP A 478 15.94 -7.74 -17.12
C ASP A 478 16.03 -8.92 -18.10
N SER A 479 16.90 -9.87 -17.76
CA SER A 479 17.10 -11.09 -18.53
C SER A 479 16.31 -12.23 -17.88
N LYS A 480 16.13 -13.34 -18.60
CA LYS A 480 15.41 -14.53 -18.08
C LYS A 480 15.95 -15.07 -16.74
N TYR A 481 17.16 -14.67 -16.32
CA TYR A 481 17.82 -15.17 -15.12
C TYR A 481 18.16 -14.09 -14.09
N GLY A 482 17.42 -12.97 -14.07
CA GLY A 482 17.35 -12.07 -12.92
C GLY A 482 18.68 -11.41 -12.56
N TYR A 483 18.93 -10.24 -13.16
CA TYR A 483 19.74 -9.26 -12.46
C TYR A 483 18.75 -8.28 -11.84
N TYR A 484 18.87 -7.95 -10.55
CA TYR A 484 18.11 -6.92 -9.82
C TYR A 484 18.18 -5.55 -10.55
N THR A 485 17.45 -5.40 -11.65
CA THR A 485 17.70 -4.37 -12.66
C THR A 485 16.40 -3.79 -13.19
N GLY A 486 16.45 -2.52 -13.57
CA GLY A 486 15.45 -1.95 -14.45
C GLY A 486 14.34 -1.12 -13.80
N MET A 487 14.40 -0.85 -12.49
CA MET A 487 13.50 0.11 -11.84
C MET A 487 14.14 1.51 -11.68
N GLY A 488 15.46 1.64 -11.84
CA GLY A 488 16.14 2.93 -11.78
C GLY A 488 15.70 3.92 -12.85
N LEU A 489 15.59 5.20 -12.49
CA LEU A 489 15.30 6.31 -13.40
C LEU A 489 16.53 7.20 -13.58
N LEU A 490 17.17 7.60 -12.47
CA LEU A 490 18.33 8.48 -12.48
C LEU A 490 19.64 7.69 -12.42
N ASN A 491 20.48 7.83 -13.44
CA ASN A 491 21.88 7.42 -13.35
C ASN A 491 22.64 8.38 -12.44
N ARG A 492 22.84 7.95 -11.19
CA ARG A 492 23.44 8.75 -10.11
C ARG A 492 24.93 9.07 -10.33
N TYR A 493 25.63 8.34 -11.22
CA TYR A 493 27.05 8.60 -11.52
C TYR A 493 27.26 9.79 -12.44
N ASN A 494 26.31 10.08 -13.33
CA ASN A 494 26.43 11.16 -14.32
C ASN A 494 25.24 12.13 -14.32
N LEU A 495 24.28 11.95 -13.39
CA LEU A 495 23.09 12.79 -13.20
C LEU A 495 22.18 12.86 -14.44
N THR A 496 22.05 11.76 -15.19
CA THR A 496 21.18 11.66 -16.37
C THR A 496 20.00 10.71 -16.13
N PHE A 497 18.80 11.14 -16.54
CA PHE A 497 17.63 10.25 -16.52
C PHE A 497 17.67 9.30 -17.71
N GLN A 498 17.63 8.00 -17.42
CA GLN A 498 17.63 6.94 -18.44
C GLN A 498 16.25 6.77 -19.09
N TYR A 499 15.19 7.10 -18.35
CA TYR A 499 13.79 7.01 -18.80
C TYR A 499 13.05 8.33 -18.53
N PRO A 500 13.42 9.42 -19.22
CA PRO A 500 12.81 10.74 -19.01
C PRO A 500 11.30 10.75 -19.24
N GLU A 501 10.76 9.86 -20.08
CA GLU A 501 9.33 9.73 -20.36
C GLU A 501 8.55 9.20 -19.14
N ILE A 502 9.17 8.33 -18.34
CA ILE A 502 8.59 7.85 -17.07
C ILE A 502 8.60 8.97 -16.03
N VAL A 503 9.68 9.76 -15.99
CA VAL A 503 9.75 10.94 -15.11
C VAL A 503 8.69 11.97 -15.49
N GLU A 504 8.47 12.20 -16.79
CA GLU A 504 7.40 13.08 -17.28
C GLU A 504 6.01 12.55 -16.90
N ALA A 505 5.80 11.23 -16.98
CA ALA A 505 4.55 10.60 -16.52
C ALA A 505 4.31 10.75 -15.01
N LEU A 506 5.37 10.79 -14.20
CA LEU A 506 5.32 10.96 -12.74
C LEU A 506 5.14 12.42 -12.32
N ALA A 507 6.02 13.30 -12.79
CA ALA A 507 6.16 14.67 -12.31
C ALA A 507 5.48 15.71 -13.22
N GLY A 508 5.03 15.31 -14.41
CA GLY A 508 4.38 16.18 -15.39
C GLY A 508 5.33 17.09 -16.18
N ASN A 509 6.65 16.97 -16.00
CA ASN A 509 7.66 17.75 -16.70
C ASN A 509 8.73 16.82 -17.31
N ASN A 510 9.17 17.13 -18.53
CA ASN A 510 10.30 16.44 -19.13
C ASN A 510 11.62 16.89 -18.45
N PRO A 511 12.45 15.96 -17.93
CA PRO A 511 13.62 16.32 -17.12
C PRO A 511 14.90 16.60 -17.91
N ASN A 512 14.85 16.48 -19.24
CA ASN A 512 15.98 16.67 -20.16
C ASN A 512 15.94 18.01 -20.90
#